data_AF-A0A3N5SVD8-F1
#
_entry.id   AF-A0A3N5SVD8-F1
#
_cell.length_a   1.000
_cell.length_b   1.000
_cell.length_c   1.000
_cell.angle_alpha   90.00
_cell.angle_beta   90.00
_cell.angle_gamma   90.00
#
_symmetry.space_group_name_H-M   'P 1'
#
loop_
_entity.id
_entity.type
_entity.pdbx_description
1 polymer ?
#
loop_
_entity_poly.entity_id
_entity_poly.type
_entity_poly.pdbx_seq_one_letter_code
_entity_poly.pdbx_strand_id
1 'polypeptide(L)'
;MTINRSLAGKRNILQARARIIQEIRRFFDVEGYLEVETPLRSPAPAPETHIDAIPSGTWFLHTSPELCMKRLLAAGYGRTFQ
;
A
#
# COMPACT_ATOMS: atom_id res chain seq x y z
N MET A 1 35.20 -2.80 9.16
CA MET A 1 33.89 -2.67 8.50
C MET A 1 33.56 -1.18 8.40
N THR A 2 33.63 -0.61 7.20
CA THR A 2 33.46 0.84 7.00
C THR A 2 31.98 1.20 7.08
N ILE A 3 31.61 2.10 7.99
CA ILE A 3 30.22 2.55 8.14
C ILE A 3 29.80 3.28 6.86
N ASN A 4 28.74 2.80 6.20
CA ASN A 4 28.12 3.48 5.07
C ASN A 4 27.42 4.77 5.58
N ARG A 5 28.15 5.89 5.55
CA ARG A 5 27.70 7.19 6.09
C ARG A 5 26.41 7.70 5.44
N SER A 6 26.20 7.38 4.16
CA SER A 6 24.96 7.72 3.44
C SER A 6 23.73 7.04 4.06
N LEU A 7 23.85 5.75 4.43
CA LEU A 7 22.77 5.04 5.10
C LEU A 7 22.63 5.45 6.57
N ALA A 8 23.74 5.65 7.27
CA ALA A 8 23.72 6.08 8.68
C ALA A 8 22.98 7.42 8.87
N GLY A 9 23.15 8.36 7.94
CA GLY A 9 22.45 9.66 7.95
C GLY A 9 20.93 9.56 7.77
N LYS A 10 20.39 8.45 7.26
CA LYS A 10 18.95 8.27 7.04
C LYS A 10 18.18 7.88 8.31
N ARG A 11 18.87 7.59 9.42
CA ARG A 11 18.26 7.04 10.65
C ARG A 11 17.07 7.86 11.13
N ASN A 12 17.23 9.18 11.26
CA ASN A 12 16.19 10.06 11.77
C ASN A 12 14.97 10.08 10.84
N ILE A 13 15.18 10.08 9.52
CA ILE A 13 14.12 10.06 8.51
C ILE A 13 13.35 8.73 8.55
N LEU A 14 14.06 7.61 8.66
CA LEU A 14 13.42 6.29 8.76
C LEU A 14 12.63 6.14 10.06
N GLN A 15 13.14 6.65 11.18
CA GLN A 15 12.41 6.67 12.46
C GLN A 15 11.18 7.57 12.41
N ALA A 16 11.27 8.74 11.75
CA ALA A 16 10.12 9.61 11.55
C ALA A 16 9.06 8.93 10.67
N ARG A 17 9.46 8.32 9.55
CA ARG A 17 8.55 7.55 8.67
C ARG A 17 7.87 6.40 9.43
N ALA A 18 8.63 5.64 10.23
CA ALA A 18 8.07 4.55 11.02
C ALA A 18 7.00 5.05 12.01
N ARG A 19 7.27 6.16 12.72
CA ARG A 19 6.30 6.80 13.60
C ARG A 19 5.05 7.25 12.84
N ILE A 20 5.21 7.97 11.73
CA ILE A 20 4.07 8.42 10.90
C ILE A 20 3.17 7.24 10.49
N ILE A 21 3.77 6.15 10.01
CA ILE A 21 3.01 4.96 9.61
C ILE A 21 2.28 4.33 10.80
N GLN A 22 2.92 4.26 11.97
CA GLN A 22 2.29 3.75 13.20
C GLN A 22 1.11 4.63 13.66
N GLU A 23 1.24 5.95 13.57
CA GLU A 23 0.16 6.88 13.90
C GLU A 23 -1.04 6.73 12.94
N ILE A 24 -0.78 6.61 11.63
CA ILE A 24 -1.83 6.39 10.62
C ILE A 24 -2.59 5.08 10.90
N ARG A 25 -1.86 3.99 11.16
CA ARG A 25 -2.48 2.70 11.51
C ARG A 25 -3.31 2.79 12.78
N ARG A 26 -2.79 3.44 13.83
CA ARG A 26 -3.53 3.61 15.09
C ARG A 26 -4.82 4.40 14.89
N PHE A 27 -4.79 5.45 14.07
CA PHE A 27 -5.99 6.20 13.73
C PHE A 27 -7.07 5.29 13.14
N PHE A 28 -6.74 4.49 12.13
CA PHE A 28 -7.70 3.59 11.49
C PHE A 28 -8.18 2.46 12.44
N ASP A 29 -7.30 1.92 13.25
CA ASP A 29 -7.62 0.91 14.28
C ASP A 29 -8.64 1.46 15.29
N VAL A 30 -8.39 2.67 15.82
CA VAL A 30 -9.32 3.35 16.75
C VAL A 30 -10.68 3.63 16.10
N GLU A 31 -10.71 3.97 14.81
CA GLU A 31 -11.94 4.19 14.04
C GLU A 31 -12.64 2.89 13.57
N GLY A 32 -12.09 1.72 13.94
CA GLY A 32 -12.67 0.40 13.67
C GLY A 32 -12.51 -0.05 12.21
N TYR A 33 -11.47 0.40 11.51
CA TYR A 33 -11.13 -0.08 10.18
C TYR A 33 -10.26 -1.35 10.26
N LEU A 34 -10.55 -2.32 9.40
CA LEU A 34 -9.74 -3.52 9.22
C LEU A 34 -8.57 -3.24 8.24
N GLU A 35 -7.32 -3.44 8.70
CA GLU A 35 -6.13 -3.43 7.82
C GLU A 35 -6.15 -4.69 6.94
N VAL A 36 -6.03 -4.53 5.62
CA VAL A 36 -6.02 -5.63 4.65
C VAL A 36 -4.84 -5.49 3.69
N GLU A 37 -4.39 -6.62 3.15
CA GLU A 37 -3.43 -6.64 2.04
C GLU A 37 -4.08 -7.27 0.81
N THR A 38 -4.14 -6.51 -0.28
CA THR A 38 -4.65 -6.99 -1.57
C THR A 38 -3.51 -7.39 -2.53
N PRO A 39 -3.77 -8.27 -3.52
CA PRO A 39 -2.73 -8.67 -4.48
C PRO A 39 -2.10 -7.48 -5.21
N LEU A 40 -0.76 -7.48 -5.30
CA LEU A 40 -0.01 -6.44 -6.03
C LEU A 40 -0.09 -6.58 -7.56
N ARG A 41 -0.44 -7.77 -8.05
CA ARG A 41 -0.58 -8.06 -9.47
C ARG A 41 -2.05 -8.27 -9.82
N SER A 42 -2.47 -7.73 -10.96
CA SER A 42 -3.80 -7.90 -11.55
C SER A 42 -3.69 -8.49 -12.95
N PRO A 43 -4.61 -9.39 -13.37
CA PRO A 43 -4.63 -9.92 -14.73
C PRO A 43 -4.93 -8.86 -15.79
N ALA A 44 -5.59 -7.76 -15.40
CA ALA A 44 -5.88 -6.63 -16.28
C ALA A 44 -5.68 -5.29 -15.54
N PRO A 45 -5.20 -4.24 -16.22
CA PRO A 45 -5.07 -2.92 -15.63
C PRO A 45 -6.44 -2.29 -15.36
N ALA A 46 -6.48 -1.30 -14.45
CA ALA A 46 -7.64 -0.44 -14.32
C ALA A 46 -7.81 0.42 -15.58
N PRO A 47 -9.05 0.75 -15.99
CA PRO A 47 -9.31 1.54 -17.20
C PRO A 47 -9.05 3.04 -16.95
N GLU A 48 -7.79 3.40 -16.71
CA GLU A 48 -7.35 4.76 -16.43
C GLU A 48 -6.64 5.36 -17.65
N THR A 49 -7.28 6.32 -18.32
CA THR A 49 -6.83 6.89 -19.61
C THR A 49 -5.39 7.40 -19.62
N HIS A 50 -4.87 7.81 -18.47
CA HIS A 50 -3.56 8.47 -18.36
C HIS A 50 -2.58 7.71 -17.47
N ILE A 51 -2.88 6.46 -17.13
CA ILE A 51 -2.04 5.65 -16.25
C ILE A 51 -1.69 4.35 -16.96
N ASP A 52 -0.41 4.20 -17.28
CA ASP A 52 0.13 2.99 -17.86
C ASP A 52 0.53 2.01 -16.76
N ALA A 53 -0.17 0.88 -16.67
CA ALA A 53 0.19 -0.18 -15.73
C ALA A 53 1.48 -0.89 -16.15
N ILE A 54 2.38 -1.12 -15.19
CA ILE A 54 3.66 -1.79 -15.46
C ILE A 54 3.41 -3.29 -15.67
N PRO A 55 3.81 -3.89 -16.82
CA PRO A 55 3.65 -5.32 -17.04
C PRO A 55 4.53 -6.14 -16.09
N SER A 56 4.00 -7.28 -15.65
CA SER A 56 4.65 -8.26 -14.78
C SER A 56 4.31 -9.67 -15.29
N GLY A 57 5.10 -10.14 -16.27
CA GLY A 57 4.83 -11.37 -17.00
C GLY A 57 3.55 -11.25 -17.84
N THR A 58 2.63 -12.20 -17.70
CA THR A 58 1.30 -12.17 -18.35
C THR A 58 0.27 -11.31 -17.61
N TRP A 59 0.66 -10.66 -16.51
CA TRP A 59 -0.18 -9.82 -15.64
C TRP A 59 0.41 -8.41 -15.55
N PHE A 60 -0.18 -7.53 -14.74
CA PHE A 60 0.27 -6.15 -14.51
C PHE A 60 0.44 -5.88 -13.03
N LEU A 61 1.36 -5.00 -12.64
CA LEU A 61 1.35 -4.38 -11.32
C LEU A 61 0.14 -3.45 -11.24
N HIS A 62 -0.63 -3.56 -10.17
CA HIS A 62 -1.76 -2.65 -9.99
C HIS A 62 -1.28 -1.20 -9.79
N THR A 63 -2.02 -0.24 -10.35
CA THR A 63 -1.75 1.19 -10.15
C THR A 63 -2.36 1.67 -8.82
N SER A 64 -3.36 0.94 -8.35
CA SER A 64 -4.09 1.16 -7.11
C SER A 64 -4.71 -0.16 -6.61
N PRO A 65 -4.81 -0.37 -5.28
CA PRO A 65 -5.55 -1.50 -4.71
C PRO A 65 -7.09 -1.34 -4.81
N GLU A 66 -7.60 -0.20 -5.30
CA GLU A 66 -9.02 0.17 -5.28
C GLU A 66 -9.96 -0.93 -5.78
N LEU A 67 -9.69 -1.54 -6.94
CA LEU A 67 -10.55 -2.58 -7.50
C LEU A 67 -10.64 -3.81 -6.58
N CYS A 68 -9.53 -4.18 -5.95
CA CYS A 68 -9.49 -5.28 -4.99
C CYS A 68 -10.21 -4.91 -3.68
N MET A 69 -10.02 -3.69 -3.17
CA MET A 69 -10.70 -3.20 -1.97
C MET A 69 -12.21 -3.07 -2.18
N LYS A 70 -12.66 -2.63 -3.37
CA LYS A 70 -14.08 -2.61 -3.73
C LYS A 70 -14.71 -4.00 -3.72
N ARG A 71 -13.97 -5.05 -4.09
CA ARG A 71 -14.43 -6.44 -3.98
C ARG A 71 -14.61 -6.87 -2.53
N LEU A 72 -13.71 -6.49 -1.63
CA LEU A 72 -13.87 -6.72 -0.19
C LEU A 72 -15.09 -5.97 0.36
N LEU A 73 -15.27 -4.71 -0.03
CA LEU A 73 -16.46 -3.94 0.34
C LEU A 73 -17.74 -4.64 -0.13
N ALA A 74 -17.80 -5.09 -1.39
CA ALA A 74 -18.92 -5.83 -1.94
C ALA A 74 -19.17 -7.18 -1.24
N ALA A 75 -18.12 -7.81 -0.70
CA ALA A 75 -18.20 -9.03 0.10
C ALA A 75 -18.61 -8.78 1.56
N GLY A 76 -18.86 -7.53 1.96
CA GLY A 76 -19.41 -7.19 3.29
C GLY A 76 -18.36 -6.87 4.36
N TYR A 77 -17.08 -6.67 4.00
CA TYR A 77 -16.03 -6.36 4.97
C TYR A 77 -16.16 -4.96 5.61
N GLY A 78 -16.96 -4.06 5.03
CA GLY A 78 -17.22 -2.74 5.59
C GLY A 78 -16.01 -1.81 5.57
N ARG A 79 -15.62 -1.27 6.72
CA ARG A 79 -14.52 -0.30 6.86
C ARG A 79 -13.17 -1.02 6.73
N THR A 80 -12.52 -0.89 5.57
CA THR A 80 -11.19 -1.47 5.31
C THR A 80 -10.18 -0.40 4.91
N PHE A 81 -8.91 -0.57 5.27
CA PHE A 81 -7.80 0.25 4.79
C PHE A 81 -6.58 -0.62 4.42
N GLN A 82 -5.70 -0.08 3.59
CA GLN A 82 -4.42 -0.67 3.19
C GLN A 82 -3.36 0.45 3.10
#